data_AF-A0A6P4YQT8-F1
#
_entry.id   AF-A0A6P4YQT8-F1
#
_cell.length_a   1.000
_cell.length_b   1.000
_cell.length_c   1.000
_cell.angle_alpha   90.00
_cell.angle_beta   90.00
_cell.angle_gamma   90.00
#
_symmetry.space_group_name_H-M   'P 1'
#
loop_
_entity.id
_entity.type
_entity.pdbx_description
1 polymer ?
#
loop_
_entity_poly.entity_id
_entity_poly.type
_entity_poly.pdbx_seq_one_letter_code
_entity_poly.pdbx_strand_id
1 'polypeptide(L)'
;MWTAAGPPSAWWVTWDGRQADYWGGASPGSGKCGCGQTGSCRRCYCDINDNRWRSDSGYLTHKNDLPVTQLRFGDTGSGHEQGYHTLGKLICYP
;
A
#
# COMPACT_ATOMS: atom_id res chain seq x y z
N MET A 1 -6.27 -4.42 -0.51
CA MET A 1 -5.40 -3.99 -1.64
C MET A 1 -5.74 -4.60 -2.97
N TRP A 2 -6.24 -5.83 -3.06
CA TRP A 2 -6.85 -6.38 -4.29
C TRP A 2 -8.02 -7.27 -3.93
N THR A 3 -9.18 -7.05 -4.56
CA THR A 3 -10.27 -8.05 -4.52
C THR A 3 -9.99 -9.10 -5.59
N ALA A 4 -10.36 -10.35 -5.36
CA ALA A 4 -10.04 -11.48 -6.24
C ALA A 4 -10.64 -11.38 -7.67
N ALA A 5 -11.41 -10.33 -7.98
CA ALA A 5 -12.09 -10.13 -9.26
C ALA A 5 -12.29 -8.65 -9.66
N GLY A 6 -11.60 -7.69 -9.03
CA GLY A 6 -11.87 -6.26 -9.23
C GLY A 6 -10.65 -5.33 -9.12
N PRO A 7 -10.84 -4.03 -9.43
CA PRO A 7 -9.77 -3.05 -9.28
C PRO A 7 -9.29 -2.98 -7.81
N PRO A 8 -8.01 -2.66 -7.58
CA PRO A 8 -7.47 -2.61 -6.23
C PRO A 8 -8.18 -1.55 -5.38
N SER A 9 -8.41 -1.88 -4.11
CA SER A 9 -9.03 -0.96 -3.15
C SER A 9 -8.05 0.05 -2.54
N ALA A 10 -6.74 -0.17 -2.70
CA ALA A 10 -5.75 0.79 -2.24
C ALA A 10 -4.48 0.74 -3.10
N TRP A 11 -3.98 1.90 -3.48
CA TRP A 11 -2.74 2.08 -4.25
C TRP A 11 -2.17 3.50 -4.03
N TRP A 12 -0.94 3.71 -4.47
CA TRP A 12 -0.37 5.06 -4.55
C TRP A 12 -0.02 5.40 -5.99
N VAL A 13 0.11 6.69 -6.27
CA VAL A 13 0.35 7.21 -7.62
C VAL A 13 1.76 7.76 -7.70
N THR A 14 2.47 7.34 -8.74
CA THR A 14 3.85 7.76 -9.02
C THR A 14 3.90 9.20 -9.54
N TRP A 15 5.11 9.74 -9.69
CA TRP A 15 5.33 11.10 -10.23
C TRP A 15 4.79 11.30 -11.64
N ASP A 16 4.79 10.25 -12.46
CA ASP A 16 4.30 10.24 -13.85
C ASP A 16 2.84 9.76 -13.96
N GLY A 17 2.12 9.67 -12.84
CA GLY A 17 0.69 9.36 -12.83
C GLY A 17 0.34 7.88 -12.96
N ARG A 18 1.35 6.99 -13.01
CA ARG A 18 1.11 5.55 -12.98
C ARG A 18 0.62 5.11 -11.61
N GLN A 19 -0.18 4.07 -11.61
CA GLN A 19 -0.58 3.37 -10.41
C GLN A 19 0.51 2.38 -10.00
N ALA A 20 1.02 2.55 -8.77
CA ALA A 20 1.93 1.58 -8.16
C ALA A 20 1.15 0.56 -7.33
N ASP A 21 1.53 -0.71 -7.45
CA ASP A 21 0.81 -1.86 -6.90
C ASP A 21 1.45 -2.48 -5.66
N TYR A 22 2.56 -1.91 -5.18
CA TYR A 22 3.35 -2.39 -4.05
C TYR A 22 3.48 -1.30 -2.98
N TRP A 23 3.80 -1.68 -1.74
CA TRP A 23 3.91 -0.74 -0.62
C TRP A 23 5.26 -0.83 0.08
N GLY A 24 5.43 -0.02 1.13
CA GLY A 24 6.67 0.07 1.90
C GLY A 24 7.24 -1.31 2.27
N GLY A 25 8.52 -1.52 1.95
CA GLY A 25 9.22 -2.79 2.19
C GLY A 25 8.95 -3.91 1.18
N ALA A 26 8.11 -3.70 0.16
CA ALA A 26 7.89 -4.66 -0.93
C ALA A 26 8.57 -4.23 -2.24
N SER A 27 8.79 -5.19 -3.13
CA SER A 27 9.37 -4.94 -4.46
C SER A 27 8.34 -4.38 -5.46
N PRO A 28 8.73 -3.54 -6.43
CA PRO A 28 7.85 -3.11 -7.52
C PRO A 28 7.20 -4.28 -8.26
N GLY A 29 5.91 -4.19 -8.60
CA GLY A 29 5.18 -5.24 -9.29
C GLY A 29 4.79 -6.44 -8.41
N SER A 30 5.11 -6.41 -7.12
CA SER A 30 4.83 -7.53 -6.21
C SER A 30 3.35 -7.65 -5.82
N GLY A 31 2.58 -6.58 -5.96
CA GLY A 31 1.23 -6.52 -5.41
C GLY A 31 1.15 -6.54 -3.88
N LYS A 32 2.27 -6.37 -3.15
CA LYS A 32 2.40 -6.71 -1.72
C LYS A 32 2.83 -5.52 -0.86
N CYS A 33 2.71 -5.69 0.46
CA CYS A 33 3.35 -4.87 1.49
C CYS A 33 4.58 -5.59 2.07
N GLY A 34 5.36 -4.92 2.92
CA GLY A 34 6.53 -5.52 3.56
C GLY A 34 6.27 -6.86 4.25
N CYS A 35 5.13 -7.02 4.95
CA CYS A 35 4.78 -8.31 5.57
C CYS A 35 4.51 -9.42 4.54
N GLY A 36 3.92 -9.08 3.39
CA GLY A 36 3.67 -10.04 2.31
C GLY A 36 4.94 -10.38 1.52
N GLN A 37 5.93 -9.50 1.56
CA GLN A 37 7.28 -9.75 1.04
C GLN A 37 8.01 -10.78 1.90
N THR A 38 7.86 -10.72 3.23
CA THR A 38 8.49 -11.65 4.18
C THR A 38 7.67 -12.90 4.47
N GLY A 39 6.41 -12.96 4.05
CA GLY A 39 5.52 -14.10 4.26
C GLY A 39 4.92 -14.18 5.66
N SER A 40 5.00 -13.11 6.45
CA SER A 40 4.42 -13.05 7.81
C SER A 40 2.93 -12.70 7.84
N CYS A 41 2.36 -12.34 6.69
CA CYS A 41 0.95 -12.05 6.50
C CYS A 41 0.49 -12.59 5.13
N ARG A 42 -0.77 -12.32 4.73
CA ARG A 42 -1.28 -12.69 3.39
C ARG A 42 -0.51 -11.95 2.28
N ARG A 43 -1.00 -10.79 1.86
CA ARG A 43 -0.38 -9.91 0.86
C ARG A 43 -0.06 -8.56 1.48
N CYS A 44 -1.02 -8.04 2.23
CA CYS A 44 -0.86 -6.99 3.23
C CYS A 44 -1.72 -7.31 4.46
N TYR A 45 -1.46 -6.67 5.59
CA TYR A 45 -2.32 -6.80 6.76
C TYR A 45 -3.72 -6.22 6.54
N CYS A 46 -3.86 -5.20 5.69
CA CYS A 46 -5.18 -4.66 5.30
C CYS A 46 -6.04 -5.66 4.51
N ASP A 47 -5.47 -6.74 3.98
CA ASP A 47 -6.23 -7.80 3.29
C ASP A 47 -6.82 -8.85 4.26
N ILE A 48 -6.62 -8.67 5.57
CA ILE A 48 -7.12 -9.58 6.59
C ILE A 48 -8.33 -8.94 7.29
N ASN A 49 -9.51 -9.50 7.02
CA ASN A 49 -10.79 -8.98 7.49
C ASN A 49 -11.24 -9.64 8.82
N ASP A 50 -10.57 -9.32 9.92
CA ASP A 50 -10.85 -9.90 11.26
C ASP A 50 -11.30 -8.86 12.30
N ASN A 51 -11.72 -7.67 11.85
CA ASN A 51 -12.16 -6.56 12.70
C ASN A 51 -11.14 -6.13 13.76
N ARG A 52 -9.83 -6.30 13.49
CA ARG A 52 -8.74 -5.81 14.34
C ARG A 52 -7.92 -4.76 13.61
N TRP A 53 -7.51 -3.73 14.34
CA TRP A 53 -6.51 -2.78 13.83
C TRP A 53 -5.22 -3.52 13.50
N ARG A 54 -4.76 -3.35 12.27
CA ARG A 54 -3.46 -3.81 11.81
C ARG A 54 -2.76 -2.72 11.05
N SER A 55 -1.44 -2.82 10.97
CA SER A 55 -0.61 -1.84 10.27
C SER A 55 0.48 -2.52 9.47
N ASP A 56 0.69 -1.99 8.27
CA ASP A 56 1.89 -2.18 7.48
C ASP A 56 2.70 -0.88 7.53
N SER A 57 4.02 -0.99 7.47
CA SER A 57 4.92 0.17 7.41
C SER A 57 6.18 -0.17 6.61
N GLY A 58 6.89 0.86 6.17
CA GLY A 58 8.15 0.71 5.44
C GLY A 58 8.39 1.85 4.46
N TYR A 59 9.59 1.86 3.87
CA TYR A 59 9.96 2.83 2.85
C TYR A 59 9.53 2.38 1.45
N LEU A 60 9.03 3.34 0.66
CA LEU A 60 9.00 3.23 -0.80
C LEU A 60 10.38 3.66 -1.31
N THR A 61 11.12 2.75 -1.92
CA THR A 61 12.55 2.95 -2.24
C THR A 61 12.88 2.91 -3.74
N HIS A 62 11.93 2.51 -4.59
CA HIS A 62 12.15 2.46 -6.03
C HIS A 62 12.12 3.87 -6.62
N LYS A 63 13.32 4.40 -6.89
CA LYS A 63 13.55 5.80 -7.30
C LYS A 63 12.71 6.24 -8.50
N ASN A 64 12.51 5.36 -9.48
CA ASN A 64 11.82 5.69 -10.73
C ASN A 64 10.31 5.91 -10.57
N ASP A 65 9.73 5.52 -9.43
CA ASP A 65 8.32 5.70 -9.14
C ASP A 65 8.05 6.88 -8.17
N LEU A 66 9.09 7.43 -7.54
CA LEU A 66 8.99 8.54 -6.59
C LEU A 66 9.11 9.91 -7.27
N PRO A 67 8.56 10.99 -6.67
CA PRO A 67 7.75 11.04 -5.44
C PRO A 67 6.36 10.39 -5.57
N VAL A 68 5.79 10.04 -4.42
CA VAL A 68 4.36 9.76 -4.29
C VAL A 68 3.58 11.05 -4.53
N THR A 69 2.65 11.04 -5.48
CA THR A 69 1.79 12.21 -5.76
C THR A 69 0.43 12.09 -5.09
N GLN A 70 -0.08 10.87 -4.89
CA GLN A 70 -1.37 10.62 -4.28
C GLN A 70 -1.35 9.28 -3.53
N LEU A 71 -2.08 9.22 -2.41
CA LEU A 71 -2.50 7.98 -1.79
C LEU A 71 -4.00 7.78 -2.02
N ARG A 72 -4.40 6.58 -2.42
CA ARG A 72 -5.79 6.26 -2.73
C ARG A 72 -6.19 5.05 -1.90
N PHE A 73 -7.22 5.23 -1.09
CA PHE A 73 -7.79 4.21 -0.24
C PHE A 73 -9.30 4.15 -0.48
N GLY A 74 -9.83 2.94 -0.51
CA GLY A 74 -11.25 2.62 -0.60
C GLY A 74 -11.56 1.42 0.28
N ASP A 75 -12.64 0.70 -0.03
CA ASP A 75 -13.17 -0.38 0.83
C ASP A 75 -13.55 0.15 2.23
N THR A 76 -14.23 1.31 2.22
CA THR A 76 -14.73 2.02 3.40
C THR A 76 -16.22 2.37 3.23
N GLY A 77 -16.98 1.47 2.61
CA GLY A 77 -18.41 1.63 2.32
C GLY A 77 -19.34 1.20 3.46
N SER A 78 -18.88 0.35 4.39
CA SER A 78 -19.66 -0.05 5.56
C SER A 78 -19.36 0.81 6.79
N GLY A 79 -20.34 0.96 7.69
CA GLY A 79 -20.20 1.83 8.89
C GLY A 79 -19.17 1.37 9.92
N HIS A 80 -18.59 0.18 9.75
CA HIS A 80 -17.57 -0.39 10.62
C HIS A 80 -16.18 -0.41 9.98
N GLU A 81 -16.06 -0.06 8.70
CA GLU A 81 -14.78 0.02 8.01
C GLU A 81 -14.04 1.30 8.39
N GLN A 82 -12.78 1.14 8.78
CA GLN A 82 -11.93 2.23 9.25
C GLN A 82 -10.55 2.08 8.63
N GLY A 83 -9.93 3.21 8.28
CA GLY A 83 -8.59 3.25 7.71
C GLY A 83 -7.85 4.50 8.16
N TYR A 84 -6.54 4.35 8.39
CA TYR A 84 -5.65 5.45 8.73
C TYR A 84 -4.35 5.31 7.93
N HIS A 85 -3.80 6.42 7.48
CA HIS A 85 -2.58 6.43 6.67
C HIS A 85 -1.73 7.66 6.97
N THR A 86 -0.42 7.50 6.78
CA THR A 86 0.55 8.58 6.81
C THR A 86 1.50 8.46 5.63
N LEU A 87 1.98 9.60 5.15
CA LEU A 87 3.04 9.67 4.15
C LEU A 87 4.16 10.55 4.70
N GLY A 88 5.34 9.96 4.84
CA GLY A 88 6.53 10.71 5.24
C GLY A 88 7.03 11.63 4.12
N LYS A 89 7.96 12.53 4.47
CA LYS A 89 8.67 13.35 3.48
C LYS A 89 9.45 12.46 2.52
N LEU A 90 9.57 12.87 1.25
CA LEU A 90 10.56 12.30 0.35
C LEU A 90 11.95 12.60 0.92
N ILE A 91 12.79 11.57 1.04
CA ILE A 91 14.19 11.68 1.46
C ILE A 91 15.06 11.31 0.27
N CYS A 92 15.91 12.23 -0.15
CA CYS A 92 16.92 11.99 -1.18
C CYS A 92 18.26 11.68 -0.48
N TYR A 93 18.87 10.56 -0.84
CA TYR A 93 20.24 10.24 -0.40
C TYR A 93 21.25 10.73 -1.46
N PRO A 94 22.47 11.13 -1.04
CA PRO A 94 23.55 11.52 -1.95
C PRO A 94 23.87 10.45 -3.00
#